data_AF-A0A842VX06-F1
#
_entry.id   AF-A0A842VX06-F1
#
_cell.length_a   1.000
_cell.length_b   1.000
_cell.length_c   1.000
_cell.angle_alpha   90.00
_cell.angle_beta   90.00
_cell.angle_gamma   90.00
#
_symmetry.space_group_name_H-M   'P 1'
#
loop_
_entity.id
_entity.type
_entity.pdbx_description
1 polymer ?
#
loop_
_entity_poly.entity_id
_entity_poly.type
_entity_poly.pdbx_seq_one_letter_code
_entity_poly.pdbx_strand_id
1 'polypeptide(L)'
;LIGSQLAGKIITMAGGLRDLALMPSSTIQVLGAEKALFRSLRKNADSPKHGIIYTWPEIRGAQYWQRGKISRLLAGKISICSKVDYFKGDYIGDTILKEVKEKIEQIKESFPKPPKKKKRSRKSRRRKKGRRK
;
A
#
# COMPACT_ATOMS: atom_id res chain seq x y z
N LEU A 1 8.19 9.38 -10.08
CA LEU A 1 8.18 8.61 -8.81
C LEU A 1 8.25 7.09 -9.00
N ILE A 2 7.22 6.44 -9.56
CA ILE A 2 7.06 4.97 -9.58
C ILE A 2 7.39 4.28 -10.92
N GLY A 3 7.89 5.06 -11.89
CA GLY A 3 8.11 4.61 -13.28
C GLY A 3 6.84 4.69 -14.14
N SER A 4 7.01 4.85 -15.45
CA SER A 4 5.91 5.04 -16.41
C SER A 4 4.96 3.83 -16.46
N GLN A 5 5.51 2.62 -16.44
CA GLN A 5 4.73 1.40 -16.61
C GLN A 5 3.77 1.14 -15.44
N LEU A 6 4.21 1.39 -14.20
CA LEU A 6 3.36 1.24 -13.02
C LEU A 6 2.38 2.42 -12.89
N ALA A 7 2.83 3.64 -13.22
CA ALA A 7 1.97 4.82 -13.22
C ALA A 7 0.78 4.65 -14.20
N GLY A 8 1.05 4.22 -15.44
CA GLY A 8 0.00 3.96 -16.43
C GLY A 8 -1.04 2.95 -15.92
N LYS A 9 -0.59 1.84 -15.33
CA LYS A 9 -1.50 0.84 -14.75
C LYS A 9 -2.38 1.41 -13.63
N ILE A 10 -1.80 2.20 -12.73
CA ILE A 10 -2.56 2.83 -11.63
C ILE A 10 -3.59 3.81 -12.17
N ILE A 11 -3.22 4.64 -13.14
CA ILE A 11 -4.14 5.61 -13.78
C ILE A 11 -5.30 4.88 -14.46
N THR A 12 -5.02 3.83 -15.24
CA THR A 12 -6.06 3.02 -15.89
C THR A 12 -6.99 2.37 -14.86
N MET A 13 -6.43 1.82 -13.78
CA MET A 13 -7.25 1.19 -12.73
C MET A 13 -8.08 2.19 -11.92
N ALA A 14 -7.61 3.43 -11.79
CA ALA A 14 -8.32 4.47 -11.09
C ALA A 14 -9.50 5.05 -11.89
N GLY A 15 -9.54 4.87 -13.21
CA GLY A 15 -10.52 5.50 -14.11
C GLY A 15 -10.00 6.75 -14.83
N GLY A 16 -8.77 7.17 -14.54
CA GLY A 16 -8.13 8.33 -15.13
C GLY A 16 -7.28 9.10 -14.10
N LEU A 17 -6.55 10.11 -14.59
CA LEU A 17 -5.70 10.93 -13.74
C LEU A 17 -6.52 11.76 -12.73
N ARG A 18 -7.68 12.27 -13.16
CA ARG A 18 -8.61 13.00 -12.30
C ARG A 18 -9.07 12.16 -11.11
N ASP A 19 -9.54 10.95 -11.39
CA ASP A 19 -10.06 10.07 -10.35
C ASP A 19 -8.94 9.64 -9.40
N LEU A 20 -7.74 9.35 -9.93
CA LEU A 20 -6.56 9.07 -9.10
C LEU A 20 -6.19 10.25 -8.18
N ALA A 21 -6.27 11.49 -8.67
CA ALA A 21 -5.98 12.69 -7.88
C ALA A 21 -7.00 12.91 -6.75
N LEU A 22 -8.27 12.52 -6.97
CA LEU A 22 -9.33 12.61 -5.97
C LEU A 22 -9.34 11.43 -4.99
N MET A 23 -8.73 10.30 -5.34
CA MET A 23 -8.65 9.14 -4.45
C MET A 23 -7.83 9.45 -3.17
N PRO A 24 -8.29 8.95 -2.01
CA PRO A 24 -7.51 9.03 -0.79
C PRO A 24 -6.34 8.05 -0.86
N SER A 25 -5.25 8.39 -0.15
CA SER A 25 -4.04 7.55 -0.07
C SER A 25 -4.32 6.11 0.38
N SER A 26 -5.28 5.91 1.29
CA SER A 26 -5.69 4.57 1.75
C SER A 26 -6.26 3.70 0.63
N THR A 27 -7.02 4.29 -0.30
CA THR A 27 -7.55 3.59 -1.48
C THR A 27 -6.42 3.28 -2.45
N ILE A 28 -5.54 4.26 -2.73
CA ILE A 28 -4.37 4.06 -3.61
C ILE A 28 -3.47 2.93 -3.08
N GLN A 29 -3.31 2.81 -1.75
CA GLN A 29 -2.54 1.76 -1.12
C GLN A 29 -3.03 0.35 -1.49
N VAL A 30 -4.34 0.16 -1.60
CA VAL A 30 -4.98 -1.15 -1.83
C VAL A 30 -5.60 -1.29 -3.22
N LEU A 31 -5.36 -0.33 -4.11
CA LEU A 31 -5.84 -0.36 -5.50
C LEU A 31 -5.35 -1.64 -6.20
N GLY A 32 -6.26 -2.42 -6.78
CA GLY A 32 -6.00 -3.74 -7.35
C GLY A 32 -6.07 -4.92 -6.37
N ALA A 33 -6.33 -4.66 -5.09
CA ALA A 33 -6.59 -5.67 -4.06
C ALA A 33 -8.04 -5.65 -3.55
N GLU A 34 -8.98 -5.13 -4.35
CA GLU A 34 -10.39 -4.91 -3.98
C GLU A 34 -11.03 -6.22 -3.54
N LYS A 35 -10.84 -7.31 -4.31
CA LYS A 35 -11.38 -8.64 -3.95
C LYS A 35 -10.88 -9.12 -2.58
N ALA A 36 -9.61 -8.88 -2.26
CA ALA A 36 -9.03 -9.26 -0.97
C ALA A 36 -9.52 -8.34 0.16
N LEU A 37 -9.65 -7.04 -0.11
CA LEU A 37 -10.19 -6.05 0.82
C LEU A 37 -11.65 -6.33 1.16
N PHE A 38 -12.51 -6.54 0.17
CA PHE A 38 -13.92 -6.86 0.42
C PHE A 38 -14.08 -8.19 1.14
N ARG A 39 -13.20 -9.17 0.87
CA ARG A 39 -13.17 -10.43 1.61
C ARG A 39 -12.75 -10.23 3.07
N SER A 40 -11.78 -9.35 3.36
CA SER A 40 -11.35 -9.06 4.73
C SER A 40 -12.44 -8.34 5.53
N LEU A 41 -13.13 -7.37 4.91
CA LEU A 41 -14.26 -6.66 5.50
C LEU A 41 -15.42 -7.62 5.82
N ARG A 42 -15.82 -8.49 4.87
CA ARG A 42 -16.92 -9.45 5.10
C ARG A 42 -16.61 -10.48 6.18
N LYS A 43 -15.35 -10.89 6.32
CA LYS A 43 -14.93 -11.96 7.23
C LYS A 43 -14.29 -11.46 8.52
N ASN A 44 -14.25 -10.14 8.74
CA ASN A 44 -13.45 -9.51 9.81
C ASN A 44 -12.04 -10.11 9.91
N ALA A 45 -11.39 -10.24 8.76
CA ALA A 45 -10.04 -10.78 8.63
C ALA A 45 -9.01 -9.68 8.43
N ASP A 46 -7.73 -10.03 8.43
CA ASP A 46 -6.64 -9.09 8.19
C ASP A 46 -6.77 -8.48 6.78
N SER A 47 -6.76 -7.15 6.69
CA SER A 47 -6.85 -6.42 5.42
C SER A 47 -5.55 -6.52 4.61
N PRO A 48 -5.63 -6.43 3.25
CA PRO A 48 -4.44 -6.39 2.42
C PRO A 48 -3.58 -5.17 2.75
N LYS A 49 -2.25 -5.36 2.79
CA LYS A 49 -1.30 -4.29 3.10
C LYS A 49 -0.97 -3.40 1.91
N HIS A 50 -1.14 -3.93 0.71
CA HIS A 50 -0.77 -3.28 -0.55
C HIS A 50 -1.55 -3.92 -1.70
N GLY A 51 -1.88 -3.12 -2.71
CA GLY A 51 -2.43 -3.56 -3.98
C GLY A 51 -1.35 -3.62 -5.06
N ILE A 52 -1.64 -3.05 -6.23
CA ILE A 52 -0.75 -3.02 -7.39
C ILE A 52 0.59 -2.34 -7.10
N ILE A 53 0.62 -1.38 -6.17
CA ILE A 53 1.86 -0.72 -5.73
C ILE A 53 2.93 -1.68 -5.21
N TYR A 54 2.58 -2.92 -4.85
CA TYR A 54 3.52 -3.97 -4.49
C TYR A 54 4.53 -4.32 -5.59
N THR A 55 4.20 -4.04 -6.86
CA THR A 55 5.12 -4.33 -7.97
C THR A 55 6.33 -3.41 -8.02
N TRP A 56 6.31 -2.30 -7.28
CA TRP A 56 7.44 -1.36 -7.22
C TRP A 56 8.67 -2.03 -6.56
N PRO A 57 9.88 -1.93 -7.15
CA PRO A 57 11.06 -2.70 -6.72
C PRO A 57 11.40 -2.56 -5.23
N GLU A 58 11.32 -1.35 -4.67
CA GLU A 58 11.63 -1.11 -3.25
C GLU A 58 10.66 -1.84 -2.30
N ILE A 59 9.38 -1.98 -2.67
CA ILE A 59 8.42 -2.73 -1.86
C ILE A 59 8.65 -4.24 -2.03
N ARG A 60 8.89 -4.69 -3.26
CA ARG A 60 9.10 -6.12 -3.54
C ARG A 60 10.38 -6.64 -2.87
N GLY A 61 11.46 -5.86 -2.92
CA GLY A 61 12.76 -6.15 -2.31
C GLY A 61 12.78 -6.00 -0.78
N ALA A 62 11.87 -5.22 -0.19
CA ALA A 62 11.82 -5.04 1.26
C ALA A 62 11.34 -6.28 2.01
N GLN A 63 11.75 -6.37 3.28
CA GLN A 63 11.34 -7.43 4.20
C GLN A 63 9.83 -7.39 4.49
N TYR A 64 9.19 -8.55 4.70
CA TYR A 64 7.73 -8.67 4.76
C TYR A 64 7.04 -7.82 5.85
N TRP A 65 7.77 -7.47 6.91
CA TRP A 65 7.28 -6.62 7.99
C TRP A 65 7.39 -5.11 7.69
N GLN A 66 8.31 -4.72 6.81
CA GLN A 66 8.52 -3.34 6.37
C GLN A 66 7.61 -2.96 5.20
N ARG A 67 7.26 -3.93 4.34
CA ARG A 67 6.42 -3.74 3.14
C ARG A 67 5.19 -2.88 3.37
N GLY A 68 4.45 -3.11 4.45
CA GLY A 68 3.24 -2.34 4.75
C GLY A 68 3.49 -0.87 5.06
N LYS A 69 4.63 -0.55 5.70
CA LYS A 69 5.02 0.83 6.02
C LYS A 69 5.46 1.56 4.75
N ILE A 70 6.29 0.91 3.95
CA ILE A 70 6.76 1.45 2.66
C ILE A 70 5.58 1.66 1.71
N SER A 71 4.64 0.71 1.66
CA SER A 71 3.42 0.82 0.83
C SER A 71 2.57 2.02 1.22
N ARG A 72 2.40 2.27 2.53
CA ARG A 72 1.65 3.44 3.03
C ARG A 72 2.35 4.75 2.69
N LEU A 73 3.67 4.82 2.90
CA LEU A 73 4.47 5.98 2.53
C LEU A 73 4.33 6.28 1.04
N LEU A 74 4.49 5.26 0.20
CA LEU A 74 4.41 5.39 -1.25
C LEU A 74 3.04 5.86 -1.71
N ALA A 75 1.95 5.25 -1.21
CA ALA A 75 0.60 5.65 -1.56
C ALA A 75 0.31 7.12 -1.20
N GLY A 76 0.82 7.60 -0.07
CA GLY A 76 0.75 9.00 0.32
C GLY A 76 1.44 9.93 -0.68
N LYS A 77 2.65 9.57 -1.09
CA LYS A 77 3.41 10.36 -2.07
C LYS A 77 2.83 10.30 -3.48
N ILE A 78 2.30 9.15 -3.90
CA ILE A 78 1.55 9.03 -5.16
C ILE A 78 0.32 9.95 -5.14
N SER A 79 -0.42 10.01 -4.03
CA SER A 79 -1.58 10.91 -3.92
C SER A 79 -1.19 12.38 -4.09
N ILE A 80 -0.07 12.81 -3.49
CA ILE A 80 0.45 14.18 -3.65
C ILE A 80 0.87 14.44 -5.10
N CYS A 81 1.69 13.56 -5.69
CA CYS A 81 2.11 13.71 -7.09
C CYS A 81 0.91 13.77 -8.04
N SER A 82 -0.05 12.85 -7.89
CA SER A 82 -1.21 12.78 -8.78
C SER A 82 -2.06 14.05 -8.72
N LYS A 83 -2.16 14.67 -7.53
CA LYS A 83 -2.85 15.97 -7.37
C LYS A 83 -2.09 17.08 -8.05
N VAL A 84 -0.78 17.16 -7.86
CA VAL A 84 0.05 18.19 -8.50
C VAL A 84 0.00 18.07 -10.01
N ASP A 85 0.11 16.85 -10.55
CA ASP A 85 0.01 16.59 -11.98
C ASP A 85 -1.37 16.99 -12.54
N TYR A 86 -2.45 16.67 -11.82
CA TYR A 86 -3.82 17.01 -12.27
C TYR A 86 -4.13 18.50 -12.19
N PHE A 87 -3.72 19.18 -11.11
CA PHE A 87 -3.96 20.60 -10.88
C PHE A 87 -2.90 21.52 -11.53
N LYS A 88 -2.03 20.98 -12.40
CA LYS A 88 -0.99 21.70 -13.14
C LYS A 88 -0.02 22.48 -12.23
N GLY A 89 0.35 21.90 -11.09
CA GLY A 89 1.39 22.48 -10.24
C GLY A 89 2.80 22.26 -10.82
N ASP A 90 3.80 22.87 -10.18
CA ASP A 90 5.20 22.75 -10.59
C ASP A 90 5.74 21.32 -10.46
N TYR A 91 6.80 21.02 -11.21
CA TYR A 91 7.47 19.74 -11.12
C TYR A 91 8.15 19.55 -9.75
N ILE A 92 7.63 18.59 -8.97
CA ILE A 92 8.15 18.24 -7.63
C ILE A 92 8.69 16.80 -7.56
N GLY A 93 8.89 16.15 -8.71
CA GLY A 93 9.21 14.73 -8.80
C GLY A 93 10.52 14.35 -8.09
N ASP A 94 11.56 15.18 -8.25
CA ASP A 94 12.89 14.89 -7.72
C ASP A 94 12.95 15.05 -6.20
N THR A 95 12.32 16.10 -5.67
CA THR A 95 12.21 16.36 -4.23
C THR A 95 11.48 15.21 -3.53
N ILE A 96 10.31 14.81 -4.07
CA ILE A 96 9.55 13.68 -3.50
C ILE A 96 10.33 12.37 -3.60
N LEU A 97 11.06 12.14 -4.69
CA LEU A 97 11.85 10.92 -4.85
C LEU A 97 12.95 10.81 -3.78
N LYS A 98 13.65 11.92 -3.48
CA LYS A 98 14.65 11.98 -2.40
C LYS A 98 14.02 11.68 -1.05
N GLU A 99 12.93 12.36 -0.69
CA GLU A 99 12.23 12.14 0.57
C GLU A 99 11.73 10.70 0.74
N VAL A 100 11.28 10.06 -0.34
CA VAL A 100 10.83 8.66 -0.31
C VAL A 100 12.01 7.73 -0.02
N LYS A 101 13.15 7.94 -0.66
CA LYS A 101 14.35 7.12 -0.44
C LYS A 101 14.86 7.24 0.99
N GLU A 102 15.02 8.46 1.50
CA GLU A 102 15.44 8.72 2.87
C GLU A 102 14.51 8.06 3.89
N LYS A 103 13.19 8.20 3.72
CA LYS A 103 12.22 7.56 4.62
C LYS A 103 12.22 6.04 4.52
N ILE A 104 12.51 5.48 3.35
CA ILE A 104 12.64 4.02 3.19
C ILE A 104 13.86 3.51 3.94
N GLU A 105 14.99 4.21 3.85
CA GLU A 105 16.21 3.89 4.60
C GLU A 105 15.96 3.97 6.12
N GLN A 106 15.35 5.06 6.59
CA GLN A 106 14.94 5.20 8.00
C GLN A 106 14.02 4.06 8.46
N ILE A 107 13.08 3.62 7.62
CA ILE A 107 12.20 2.48 7.94
C ILE A 107 12.99 1.17 8.01
N LYS A 108 13.97 0.98 7.12
CA LYS A 108 14.83 -0.22 7.10
C LYS A 108 15.67 -0.29 8.38
N GLU A 109 16.25 0.83 8.80
CA GLU A 109 17.07 0.97 10.01
C GLU A 109 16.25 0.86 11.30
N SER A 110 15.10 1.53 11.37
CA SER A 110 14.27 1.57 12.58
C SER A 110 13.56 0.24 12.86
N PHE A 111 13.38 -0.60 11.84
CA PHE A 111 12.68 -1.89 11.96
C PHE A 111 13.50 -3.06 11.42
N PRO A 112 14.65 -3.38 12.03
CA PRO A 112 15.55 -4.42 11.54
C PRO A 112 15.04 -5.83 11.91
N LYS A 113 14.24 -5.94 12.98
CA LYS A 113 13.73 -7.22 13.48
C LYS A 113 12.25 -7.42 13.12
N PRO A 114 11.83 -8.66 12.82
CA PRO A 114 10.42 -8.95 12.58
C PRO A 114 9.60 -8.72 13.85
N PRO A 115 8.36 -8.21 13.73
CA PRO A 115 7.47 -8.03 14.87
C PRO A 115 7.17 -9.38 15.52
N LYS A 116 7.22 -9.44 16.86
CA LYS A 116 6.87 -10.65 17.62
C LYS A 116 5.44 -11.07 17.27
N LYS A 117 5.26 -12.29 16.72
CA LYS A 117 3.92 -12.83 16.42
C LYS A 117 3.11 -12.92 17.71
N LYS A 118 2.03 -12.14 17.85
CA LYS A 118 1.03 -12.36 18.92
C LYS A 118 0.48 -13.78 18.75
N LYS A 119 0.68 -14.65 19.75
CA LYS A 119 0.05 -15.99 19.78
C LYS A 119 -1.46 -15.77 19.70
N ARG A 120 -2.09 -16.11 18.57
CA ARG A 120 -3.56 -16.10 18.45
C ARG A 120 -4.10 -17.00 19.56
N SER A 121 -4.90 -16.45 20.47
CA SER A 121 -5.48 -17.23 21.56
C SER A 121 -6.30 -18.39 20.96
N ARG A 122 -6.08 -19.60 21.47
CA ARG A 122 -6.70 -20.85 20.98
C ARG A 122 -8.25 -20.78 20.96
N LYS A 123 -8.87 -19.82 21.65
CA LYS A 123 -10.33 -19.62 21.74
C LYS A 123 -11.02 -19.43 20.37
N SER A 124 -10.40 -18.77 19.38
CA SER A 124 -11.05 -18.54 18.08
C SER A 124 -11.04 -19.76 17.14
N ARG A 125 -10.12 -20.73 17.37
CA ARG A 125 -10.07 -21.99 16.59
C ARG A 125 -11.22 -22.94 16.94
N ARG A 126 -11.66 -22.99 18.22
CA ARG A 126 -12.76 -23.87 18.66
C ARG A 126 -14.11 -23.47 18.06
N ARG A 127 -14.42 -22.16 17.99
CA ARG A 127 -15.69 -21.65 17.43
C ARG A 127 -15.89 -21.95 15.93
N LYS A 128 -14.82 -22.06 15.13
CA LYS A 128 -14.93 -22.37 13.70
C LYS A 128 -15.14 -23.85 13.37
N LYS A 129 -14.81 -24.78 14.28
CA LYS A 129 -14.95 -26.23 14.04
C LYS A 129 -16.38 -26.74 14.26
N GLY A 130 -17.22 -26.03 15.03
CA GLY A 130 -18.60 -26.44 15.34
C GLY A 130 -19.66 -26.00 14.33
N ARG A 131 -19.29 -25.37 13.21
CA ARG A 131 -20.23 -24.79 12.23
C ARG A 131 -20.18 -25.48 10.86
N ARG A 132 -19.81 -26.76 10.86
CA ARG A 132 -19.97 -27.69 9.74
C ARG A 132 -21.01 -28.74 10.16
N LYS A 133 -22.28 -28.44 9.89
CA LYS A 133 -23.36 -29.40 9.68
C LYS A 133 -24.09 -28.90 8.45
#